data_AF-A0A9D1YVG0-F1
#
_entry.id   AF-A0A9D1YVG0-F1
#
_cell.length_a   1.000
_cell.length_b   1.000
_cell.length_c   1.000
_cell.angle_alpha   90.00
_cell.angle_beta   90.00
_cell.angle_gamma   90.00
#
_symmetry.space_group_name_H-M   'P 1'
#
loop_
_entity.id
_entity.type
_entity.pdbx_description
1 polymer ?
#
loop_
_entity_poly.entity_id
_entity_poly.type
_entity_poly.pdbx_seq_one_letter_code
_entity_poly.pdbx_strand_id
1 'polypeptide(L)'
;MSQQPFPKGTILGYPRIGPDRELKRALEAHWRGRISDEEFQQRTRELRLANFERQAELGFARDDSSIPSEAAHYDHVLDAVLTFGITPPRLRDAQAEGLQWEWLLARGDDDNAPLEMTKWFDTNYHYLVPELDADTTFSYADSRIVERFVEAREAGFLTRPVIVGPATLLALAKADGVDPLALADKLVPVYRELATALAQAGATWLQLDEPALVADLDVASPQELAAVAAAGARAVREAGLQVLLAAGYGESAGRVESLAADVDALAVDLVRGSLPEI
;
A
#
# COMPACT_ATOMS: atom_id res chain seq x y z
N MET A 1 15.29 4.20 -18.94
CA MET A 1 14.73 5.46 -18.41
C MET A 1 15.85 6.18 -17.67
N SER A 2 15.90 7.51 -17.69
CA SER A 2 16.90 8.27 -16.90
C SER A 2 16.54 8.18 -15.43
N GLN A 3 17.47 7.75 -14.56
CA GLN A 3 17.28 7.78 -13.11
C GLN A 3 16.92 9.21 -12.68
N GLN A 4 15.79 9.36 -12.00
CA GLN A 4 15.44 10.60 -11.32
C GLN A 4 16.04 10.58 -9.91
N PRO A 5 16.70 11.66 -9.46
CA PRO A 5 17.17 11.72 -8.09
C PRO A 5 15.98 11.65 -7.13
N PHE A 6 16.16 10.97 -6.00
CA PHE A 6 15.15 10.99 -4.95
C PHE A 6 15.02 12.43 -4.39
N PRO A 7 13.81 12.88 -4.02
CA PRO A 7 13.60 14.20 -3.42
C PRO A 7 14.51 14.48 -2.23
N LYS A 8 14.96 15.72 -2.09
CA LYS A 8 15.74 16.15 -0.92
C LYS A 8 14.93 16.19 0.38
N GLY A 9 13.61 16.30 0.26
CA GLY A 9 12.67 16.26 1.37
C GLY A 9 11.37 15.61 0.90
N THR A 10 10.81 14.73 1.72
CA THR A 10 9.58 14.01 1.44
C THR A 10 8.93 13.58 2.76
N ILE A 11 7.71 13.06 2.67
CA ILE A 11 7.04 12.32 3.73
C ILE A 11 6.74 10.92 3.21
N LEU A 12 6.62 9.96 4.13
CA LEU A 12 6.21 8.59 3.78
C LEU A 12 4.72 8.48 3.56
N GLY A 13 3.94 9.38 4.17
CA GLY A 13 2.50 9.43 4.06
C GLY A 13 1.82 10.64 4.67
N TYR A 14 0.51 10.75 4.48
CA TYR A 14 -0.32 11.88 4.90
C TYR A 14 -1.72 11.45 5.39
N PRO A 15 -2.24 12.04 6.49
CA PRO A 15 -3.58 11.71 7.00
C PRO A 15 -4.69 11.93 5.96
N ARG A 16 -5.41 10.85 5.63
CA ARG A 16 -6.46 10.84 4.60
C ARG A 16 -7.87 11.22 5.07
N ILE A 17 -8.07 11.43 6.36
CA ILE A 17 -9.42 11.65 6.92
C ILE A 17 -10.01 13.03 6.57
N GLY A 18 -9.13 13.99 6.25
CA GLY A 18 -9.45 15.39 6.03
C GLY A 18 -9.57 16.22 7.33
N PRO A 19 -9.35 17.54 7.26
CA PRO A 19 -9.31 18.41 8.44
C PRO A 19 -10.61 18.40 9.25
N ASP A 20 -11.75 18.20 8.58
CA ASP A 20 -13.09 18.16 9.19
C ASP A 20 -13.74 16.77 9.15
N ARG A 21 -12.94 15.74 8.90
CA ARG A 21 -13.33 14.33 8.75
C ARG A 21 -14.27 14.09 7.56
N GLU A 22 -13.95 14.70 6.44
CA GLU A 22 -14.68 14.64 5.18
C GLU A 22 -14.83 13.20 4.70
N LEU A 23 -13.74 12.41 4.73
CA LEU A 23 -13.77 11.00 4.34
C LEU A 23 -14.75 10.20 5.21
N LYS A 24 -14.73 10.43 6.53
CA LYS A 24 -15.67 9.77 7.45
C LYS A 24 -17.12 10.10 7.10
N ARG A 25 -17.42 11.38 6.83
CA ARG A 25 -18.78 11.81 6.49
C ARG A 25 -19.24 11.23 5.15
N ALA A 26 -18.35 11.14 4.16
CA ALA A 26 -18.62 10.53 2.87
C ALA A 26 -18.91 9.02 3.01
N LEU A 27 -18.07 8.28 3.72
CA LEU A 27 -18.28 6.85 4.01
C LEU A 27 -19.61 6.60 4.71
N GLU A 28 -19.89 7.33 5.79
CA GLU A 28 -21.15 7.16 6.52
C GLU A 28 -22.39 7.55 5.72
N ALA A 29 -22.28 8.51 4.81
CA ALA A 29 -23.38 8.88 3.93
C ALA A 29 -23.61 7.79 2.87
N HIS A 30 -22.52 7.27 2.28
CA HIS A 30 -22.54 6.22 1.27
C HIS A 30 -23.13 4.92 1.82
N TRP A 31 -22.63 4.43 2.95
CA TRP A 31 -23.14 3.21 3.60
C TRP A 31 -24.60 3.31 4.05
N ARG A 32 -25.13 4.52 4.23
CA ARG A 32 -26.54 4.75 4.55
C ARG A 32 -27.40 5.03 3.30
N GLY A 33 -26.84 4.85 2.10
CA GLY A 33 -27.52 5.08 0.82
C GLY A 33 -27.91 6.53 0.57
N ARG A 34 -27.26 7.50 1.24
CA ARG A 34 -27.60 8.93 1.09
C ARG A 34 -26.89 9.61 -0.07
N ILE A 35 -25.81 9.02 -0.58
CA ILE A 35 -25.04 9.48 -1.73
C ILE A 35 -24.74 8.27 -2.62
N SER A 36 -24.61 8.47 -3.93
CA SER A 36 -24.26 7.41 -4.89
C SER A 36 -22.77 7.05 -4.81
N ASP A 37 -22.40 5.95 -5.46
CA ASP A 37 -20.99 5.56 -5.69
C ASP A 37 -20.23 6.69 -6.38
N GLU A 38 -20.83 7.32 -7.40
CA GLU A 38 -20.20 8.43 -8.15
C GLU A 38 -19.96 9.64 -7.25
N GLU A 39 -20.94 10.02 -6.43
CA GLU A 39 -20.80 11.13 -5.49
C GLU A 39 -19.76 10.81 -4.39
N PHE A 40 -19.71 9.56 -3.92
CA PHE A 40 -18.67 9.12 -2.98
C PHE A 40 -17.28 9.26 -3.60
N GLN A 41 -17.08 8.73 -4.80
CA GLN A 41 -15.79 8.81 -5.51
C GLN A 41 -15.39 10.25 -5.80
N GLN A 42 -16.34 11.11 -6.18
CA GLN A 42 -16.09 12.54 -6.40
C GLN A 42 -15.61 13.23 -5.11
N ARG A 43 -16.27 12.98 -3.97
CA ARG A 43 -15.89 13.58 -2.68
C ARG A 43 -14.51 13.11 -2.20
N THR A 44 -14.18 11.82 -2.38
CA THR A 44 -12.86 11.31 -1.99
C THR A 44 -11.76 11.83 -2.92
N ARG A 45 -12.05 12.00 -4.21
CA ARG A 45 -11.18 12.69 -5.18
C ARG A 45 -10.90 14.13 -4.79
N GLU A 46 -11.92 14.93 -4.51
CA GLU A 46 -11.76 16.32 -4.07
C GLU A 46 -10.88 16.43 -2.84
N LEU A 47 -11.06 15.52 -1.87
CA LEU A 47 -10.23 15.46 -0.67
C LEU A 47 -8.75 15.14 -0.99
N ARG A 48 -8.48 14.19 -1.88
CA ARG A 48 -7.11 13.85 -2.30
C ARG A 48 -6.42 15.04 -2.96
N LEU A 49 -7.11 15.71 -3.89
CA LEU A 49 -6.58 16.90 -4.56
C LEU A 49 -6.30 18.04 -3.56
N ALA A 50 -7.20 18.29 -2.62
CA ALA A 50 -6.98 19.27 -1.55
C ALA A 50 -5.77 18.91 -0.66
N ASN A 51 -5.54 17.63 -0.39
CA ASN A 51 -4.37 17.17 0.36
C ASN A 51 -3.06 17.37 -0.42
N PHE A 52 -3.05 17.18 -1.75
CA PHE A 52 -1.87 17.45 -2.57
C PHE A 52 -1.54 18.95 -2.59
N GLU A 53 -2.55 19.80 -2.78
CA GLU A 53 -2.40 21.25 -2.68
C GLU A 53 -1.84 21.66 -1.32
N ARG A 54 -2.39 21.10 -0.23
CA ARG A 54 -1.91 21.37 1.12
C ARG A 54 -0.44 20.98 1.33
N GLN A 55 -0.03 19.82 0.82
CA GLN A 55 1.36 19.38 0.92
C GLN A 55 2.29 20.31 0.12
N ALA A 56 1.87 20.80 -1.04
CA ALA A 56 2.63 21.80 -1.78
C ALA A 56 2.75 23.14 -1.03
N GLU A 57 1.67 23.60 -0.37
CA GLU A 57 1.72 24.80 0.50
C GLU A 57 2.70 24.63 1.67
N LEU A 58 2.87 23.40 2.17
CA LEU A 58 3.83 23.06 3.23
C LEU A 58 5.28 22.96 2.73
N GLY A 59 5.51 23.13 1.43
CA GLY A 59 6.85 23.22 0.82
C GLY A 59 7.32 21.98 0.09
N PHE A 60 6.48 20.95 -0.07
CA PHE A 60 6.81 19.82 -0.95
C PHE A 60 6.68 20.22 -2.42
N ALA A 61 7.65 19.82 -3.25
CA ALA A 61 7.63 20.17 -4.66
C ALA A 61 6.55 19.36 -5.40
N ARG A 62 5.93 19.97 -6.40
CA ARG A 62 4.84 19.35 -7.16
C ARG A 62 5.34 18.35 -8.19
N ASP A 63 6.59 18.46 -8.62
CA ASP A 63 7.11 17.87 -9.85
C ASP A 63 8.32 16.94 -9.64
N ASP A 64 8.56 16.47 -8.42
CA ASP A 64 9.74 15.66 -8.08
C ASP A 64 9.46 14.34 -7.33
N SER A 65 8.19 13.94 -7.15
CA SER A 65 7.79 12.77 -6.35
C SER A 65 8.03 12.91 -4.83
N SER A 66 8.17 14.13 -4.30
CA SER A 66 8.22 14.38 -2.85
C SER A 66 6.88 14.15 -2.13
N ILE A 67 5.76 14.23 -2.85
CA ILE A 67 4.41 14.01 -2.34
C ILE A 67 3.99 12.55 -2.59
N PRO A 68 3.71 11.74 -1.55
CA PRO A 68 3.12 10.43 -1.74
C PRO A 68 1.65 10.53 -2.18
N SER A 69 1.21 9.65 -3.08
CA SER A 69 -0.19 9.52 -3.49
C SER A 69 -0.90 8.35 -2.82
N GLU A 70 -0.46 7.98 -1.61
CA GLU A 70 -1.22 7.07 -0.79
C GLU A 70 -2.63 7.62 -0.53
N ALA A 71 -3.59 6.72 -0.52
CA ALA A 71 -4.91 6.97 0.02
C ALA A 71 -5.44 5.62 0.50
N ALA A 72 -6.64 5.61 1.08
CA ALA A 72 -7.50 4.44 1.16
C ALA A 72 -8.87 4.93 1.61
N HIS A 73 -9.95 4.28 1.21
CA HIS A 73 -11.24 4.62 1.79
C HIS A 73 -11.33 4.13 3.23
N TYR A 74 -10.93 2.87 3.47
CA TYR A 74 -10.98 2.25 4.78
C TYR A 74 -9.59 1.97 5.34
N ASP A 75 -8.82 1.11 4.67
CA ASP A 75 -7.52 0.64 5.11
C ASP A 75 -6.54 0.44 3.95
N HIS A 76 -5.26 0.74 4.17
CA HIS A 76 -4.18 0.62 3.19
C HIS A 76 -3.75 -0.82 2.92
N VAL A 77 -3.86 -1.74 3.89
CA VAL A 77 -3.65 -3.17 3.63
C VAL A 77 -4.81 -3.71 2.79
N LEU A 78 -6.04 -3.29 3.09
CA LEU A 78 -7.20 -3.59 2.23
C LEU A 78 -7.02 -3.08 0.79
N ASP A 79 -6.43 -1.91 0.58
CA ASP A 79 -6.11 -1.42 -0.77
C ASP A 79 -5.18 -2.39 -1.51
N ALA A 80 -4.15 -2.94 -0.84
CA ALA A 80 -3.29 -3.96 -1.44
C ALA A 80 -4.04 -5.28 -1.71
N VAL A 81 -4.90 -5.72 -0.79
CA VAL A 81 -5.79 -6.89 -0.96
C VAL A 81 -6.65 -6.73 -2.22
N LEU A 82 -7.25 -5.56 -2.43
CA LEU A 82 -8.11 -5.27 -3.57
C LEU A 82 -7.30 -5.17 -4.87
N THR A 83 -6.17 -4.45 -4.86
CA THR A 83 -5.27 -4.35 -6.03
C THR A 83 -4.75 -5.71 -6.50
N PHE A 84 -4.43 -6.61 -5.57
CA PHE A 84 -3.86 -7.94 -5.88
C PHE A 84 -4.89 -9.08 -5.95
N GLY A 85 -6.19 -8.76 -5.90
CA GLY A 85 -7.25 -9.75 -6.06
C GLY A 85 -7.24 -10.82 -4.97
N ILE A 86 -6.84 -10.47 -3.74
CA ILE A 86 -6.77 -11.42 -2.63
C ILE A 86 -8.19 -11.66 -2.12
N THR A 87 -8.81 -12.75 -2.58
CA THR A 87 -10.15 -13.16 -2.16
C THR A 87 -10.08 -14.12 -0.98
N PRO A 88 -10.70 -13.80 0.17
CA PRO A 88 -10.78 -14.71 1.31
C PRO A 88 -11.41 -16.05 0.90
N PRO A 89 -10.90 -17.21 1.38
CA PRO A 89 -11.42 -18.52 0.98
C PRO A 89 -12.94 -18.66 1.16
N ARG A 90 -13.48 -18.10 2.25
CA ARG A 90 -14.92 -18.12 2.58
C ARG A 90 -15.79 -17.23 1.68
N LEU A 91 -15.19 -16.33 0.89
CA LEU A 91 -15.90 -15.39 0.02
C LEU A 91 -15.65 -15.64 -1.47
N ARG A 92 -15.06 -16.78 -1.86
CA ARG A 92 -14.77 -17.11 -3.26
C ARG A 92 -15.99 -17.12 -4.18
N ASP A 93 -17.16 -17.46 -3.64
CA ASP A 93 -18.42 -17.51 -4.38
C ASP A 93 -19.23 -16.18 -4.30
N ALA A 94 -18.72 -15.19 -3.56
CA ALA A 94 -19.41 -13.91 -3.37
C ALA A 94 -19.55 -13.17 -4.71
N GLN A 95 -20.73 -12.63 -4.97
CA GLN A 95 -21.06 -11.86 -6.18
C GLN A 95 -21.08 -10.37 -5.83
N ALA A 96 -19.92 -9.80 -5.54
CA ALA A 96 -19.75 -8.39 -5.24
C ALA A 96 -18.55 -7.83 -5.98
N GLU A 97 -18.67 -6.60 -6.47
CA GLU A 97 -17.65 -5.92 -7.28
C GLU A 97 -17.49 -4.46 -6.84
N GLY A 98 -16.38 -3.83 -7.22
CA GLY A 98 -16.11 -2.41 -6.94
C GLY A 98 -16.26 -2.05 -5.46
N LEU A 99 -17.01 -0.99 -5.16
CA LEU A 99 -17.24 -0.54 -3.78
C LEU A 99 -18.03 -1.56 -2.95
N GLN A 100 -18.93 -2.35 -3.56
CA GLN A 100 -19.67 -3.37 -2.82
C GLN A 100 -18.73 -4.45 -2.29
N TRP A 101 -17.75 -4.87 -3.11
CA TRP A 101 -16.72 -5.81 -2.68
C TRP A 101 -15.84 -5.24 -1.56
N GLU A 102 -15.39 -3.99 -1.72
CA GLU A 102 -14.60 -3.30 -0.70
C GLU A 102 -15.33 -3.20 0.64
N TRP A 103 -16.64 -2.89 0.62
CA TRP A 103 -17.46 -2.81 1.84
C TRP A 103 -17.74 -4.18 2.45
N LEU A 104 -17.97 -5.21 1.63
CA LEU A 104 -18.13 -6.57 2.12
C LEU A 104 -16.88 -7.00 2.92
N LEU A 105 -15.68 -6.74 2.39
CA LEU A 105 -14.43 -7.02 3.08
C LEU A 105 -14.24 -6.15 4.33
N ALA A 106 -14.53 -4.84 4.24
CA ALA A 106 -14.24 -3.89 5.31
C ALA A 106 -15.19 -3.96 6.51
N ARG A 107 -16.47 -4.25 6.27
CA ARG A 107 -17.52 -4.17 7.30
C ARG A 107 -18.53 -5.30 7.29
N GLY A 108 -18.45 -6.23 6.35
CA GLY A 108 -19.36 -7.36 6.24
C GLY A 108 -20.77 -6.96 5.79
N ASP A 109 -21.63 -7.96 5.74
CA ASP A 109 -23.07 -7.84 5.54
C ASP A 109 -23.81 -8.77 6.54
N ASP A 110 -25.10 -9.05 6.28
CA ASP A 110 -25.92 -9.88 7.16
C ASP A 110 -25.47 -11.36 7.20
N ASP A 111 -24.84 -11.85 6.12
CA ASP A 111 -24.45 -13.25 5.94
C ASP A 111 -22.95 -13.49 6.13
N ASN A 112 -22.13 -12.43 5.99
CA ASN A 112 -20.69 -12.51 5.93
C ASN A 112 -20.03 -11.54 6.91
N ALA A 113 -19.16 -12.07 7.77
CA ALA A 113 -18.33 -11.25 8.64
C ALA A 113 -17.29 -10.43 7.83
N PRO A 114 -16.91 -9.22 8.29
CA PRO A 114 -15.77 -8.50 7.71
C PRO A 114 -14.46 -9.29 7.88
N LEU A 115 -13.40 -8.85 7.20
CA LEU A 115 -12.04 -9.25 7.54
C LEU A 115 -11.73 -8.92 9.00
N GLU A 116 -10.90 -9.75 9.63
CA GLU A 116 -10.41 -9.50 10.97
C GLU A 116 -9.67 -8.16 11.02
N MET A 117 -9.91 -7.37 12.07
CA MET A 117 -9.23 -6.10 12.28
C MET A 117 -8.30 -6.20 13.48
N THR A 118 -7.01 -5.95 13.28
CA THR A 118 -6.00 -6.01 14.35
C THR A 118 -5.06 -4.80 14.29
N LYS A 119 -4.22 -4.62 15.32
CA LYS A 119 -3.33 -3.47 15.41
C LYS A 119 -2.26 -3.50 14.30
N TRP A 120 -2.04 -2.34 13.69
CA TRP A 120 -0.89 -2.11 12.82
C TRP A 120 0.34 -1.88 13.68
N PHE A 121 1.12 -2.95 13.86
CA PHE A 121 2.30 -2.99 14.73
C PHE A 121 1.99 -2.44 16.14
N ASP A 122 2.87 -1.60 16.69
CA ASP A 122 2.72 -1.01 18.02
C ASP A 122 1.93 0.31 18.02
N THR A 123 1.21 0.61 16.92
CA THR A 123 0.41 1.82 16.79
C THR A 123 -1.02 1.64 17.34
N ASN A 124 -1.80 2.74 17.35
CA ASN A 124 -3.25 2.69 17.61
C ASN A 124 -4.09 2.55 16.33
N TYR A 125 -3.45 2.50 15.16
CA TYR A 125 -4.14 2.22 13.91
C TYR A 125 -4.43 0.72 13.82
N HIS A 126 -5.52 0.35 13.15
CA HIS A 126 -5.88 -1.04 12.92
C HIS A 126 -6.03 -1.29 11.42
N TYR A 127 -5.55 -2.43 10.96
CA TYR A 127 -5.63 -2.86 9.57
C TYR A 127 -6.52 -4.09 9.42
N LEU A 128 -6.96 -4.37 8.20
CA LEU A 128 -7.75 -5.56 7.87
C LEU A 128 -6.81 -6.70 7.44
N VAL A 129 -6.84 -7.79 8.19
CA VAL A 129 -5.97 -8.96 8.02
C VAL A 129 -6.33 -9.70 6.74
N PRO A 130 -5.41 -9.85 5.77
CA PRO A 130 -5.65 -10.69 4.60
C PRO A 130 -5.84 -12.16 5.01
N GLU A 131 -6.77 -12.85 4.36
CA GLU A 131 -7.03 -14.28 4.56
C GLU A 131 -6.46 -15.07 3.36
N LEU A 132 -5.56 -16.02 3.60
CA LEU A 132 -4.88 -16.82 2.58
C LEU A 132 -5.06 -18.33 2.84
N ASP A 133 -4.94 -19.13 1.79
CA ASP A 133 -4.77 -20.58 1.87
C ASP A 133 -3.87 -21.07 0.70
N ALA A 134 -3.69 -22.39 0.57
CA ALA A 134 -2.88 -22.98 -0.50
C ALA A 134 -3.42 -22.67 -1.93
N ASP A 135 -4.73 -22.46 -2.05
CA ASP A 135 -5.46 -22.20 -3.29
C ASP A 135 -5.57 -20.70 -3.60
N THR A 136 -5.02 -19.82 -2.75
CA THR A 136 -4.96 -18.38 -3.04
C THR A 136 -4.27 -18.12 -4.37
N THR A 137 -4.95 -17.32 -5.19
CA THR A 137 -4.47 -16.74 -6.43
C THR A 137 -4.28 -15.24 -6.25
N PHE A 138 -3.38 -14.67 -7.04
CA PHE A 138 -3.15 -13.22 -7.09
C PHE A 138 -3.32 -12.76 -8.53
N SER A 139 -3.88 -11.57 -8.69
CA SER A 139 -4.05 -10.93 -10.01
C SER A 139 -4.06 -9.42 -9.85
N TYR A 140 -3.68 -8.67 -10.88
CA TYR A 140 -3.85 -7.22 -10.86
C TYR A 140 -5.33 -6.91 -11.13
N ALA A 141 -6.13 -6.98 -10.05
CA ALA A 141 -7.59 -7.00 -10.11
C ALA A 141 -8.20 -5.59 -10.09
N ASP A 142 -7.48 -4.60 -9.57
CA ASP A 142 -8.00 -3.25 -9.34
C ASP A 142 -6.93 -2.18 -9.56
N SER A 143 -7.25 -1.21 -10.43
CA SER A 143 -6.36 -0.13 -10.86
C SER A 143 -6.34 1.12 -9.97
N ARG A 144 -6.99 1.09 -8.79
CA ARG A 144 -7.14 2.22 -7.85
C ARG A 144 -5.86 3.01 -7.57
N ILE A 145 -4.71 2.35 -7.48
CA ILE A 145 -3.42 3.00 -7.18
C ILE A 145 -2.94 3.78 -8.41
N VAL A 146 -3.08 3.20 -9.60
CA VAL A 146 -2.75 3.86 -10.88
C VAL A 146 -3.70 5.01 -11.15
N GLU A 147 -5.00 4.82 -10.92
CA GLU A 147 -6.02 5.86 -11.11
C GLU A 147 -5.78 7.07 -10.21
N ARG A 148 -5.44 6.85 -8.94
CA ARG A 148 -5.06 7.93 -7.99
C ARG A 148 -3.79 8.65 -8.42
N PHE A 149 -2.82 7.94 -8.97
CA PHE A 149 -1.62 8.56 -9.53
C PHE A 149 -1.94 9.42 -10.76
N VAL A 150 -2.74 8.90 -11.69
CA VAL A 150 -3.19 9.64 -12.88
C VAL A 150 -3.98 10.89 -12.49
N GLU A 151 -4.89 10.78 -11.52
CA GLU A 151 -5.63 11.92 -10.96
C GLU A 151 -4.69 13.02 -10.47
N ALA A 152 -3.64 12.66 -9.73
CA ALA A 152 -2.66 13.63 -9.24
C ALA A 152 -1.87 14.27 -10.40
N ARG A 153 -1.48 13.47 -11.40
CA ARG A 153 -0.77 13.92 -12.60
C ARG A 153 -1.59 14.92 -13.41
N GLU A 154 -2.87 14.64 -13.62
CA GLU A 154 -3.81 15.54 -14.30
C GLU A 154 -4.00 16.86 -13.52
N ALA A 155 -3.88 16.83 -12.20
CA ALA A 155 -3.89 18.00 -11.35
C ALA A 155 -2.53 18.74 -11.28
N GLY A 156 -1.52 18.30 -12.05
CA GLY A 156 -0.21 18.93 -12.12
C GLY A 156 0.80 18.47 -11.05
N PHE A 157 0.57 17.30 -10.44
CA PHE A 157 1.47 16.70 -9.46
C PHE A 157 2.15 15.44 -10.00
N LEU A 158 3.47 15.39 -9.98
CA LEU A 158 4.24 14.15 -10.06
C LEU A 158 4.38 13.60 -8.65
N THR A 159 3.47 12.73 -8.25
CA THR A 159 3.48 12.07 -6.93
C THR A 159 4.31 10.78 -6.93
N ARG A 160 4.48 10.20 -5.75
CA ARG A 160 5.01 8.85 -5.54
C ARG A 160 3.87 7.91 -5.09
N PRO A 161 3.44 6.95 -5.92
CA PRO A 161 2.57 5.85 -5.48
C PRO A 161 3.18 5.11 -4.28
N VAL A 162 2.30 4.69 -3.35
CA VAL A 162 2.67 3.94 -2.15
C VAL A 162 1.80 2.70 -2.05
N ILE A 163 2.39 1.58 -1.69
CA ILE A 163 1.69 0.34 -1.40
C ILE A 163 2.44 -0.46 -0.32
N VAL A 164 1.70 -1.23 0.47
CA VAL A 164 2.31 -2.24 1.36
C VAL A 164 3.13 -3.19 0.50
N GLY A 165 4.37 -3.47 0.90
CA GLY A 165 5.27 -4.36 0.17
C GLY A 165 4.91 -5.84 0.34
N PRO A 166 5.40 -6.72 -0.57
CA PRO A 166 5.01 -8.13 -0.57
C PRO A 166 5.42 -8.88 0.70
N ALA A 167 6.55 -8.55 1.34
CA ALA A 167 6.97 -9.27 2.55
C ALA A 167 6.03 -8.97 3.70
N THR A 168 5.69 -7.69 3.91
CA THR A 168 4.75 -7.23 4.93
C THR A 168 3.34 -7.72 4.65
N LEU A 169 2.87 -7.66 3.40
CA LEU A 169 1.53 -8.13 3.05
C LEU A 169 1.34 -9.61 3.38
N LEU A 170 2.33 -10.46 3.06
CA LEU A 170 2.27 -11.89 3.37
C LEU A 170 2.47 -12.15 4.87
N ALA A 171 3.43 -11.50 5.52
CA ALA A 171 3.71 -11.70 6.94
C ALA A 171 2.57 -11.25 7.86
N LEU A 172 1.78 -10.27 7.43
CA LEU A 172 0.61 -9.77 8.16
C LEU A 172 -0.70 -10.48 7.81
N ALA A 173 -0.65 -11.47 6.91
CA ALA A 173 -1.79 -12.28 6.54
C ALA A 173 -2.00 -13.45 7.50
N LYS A 174 -3.25 -13.89 7.61
CA LYS A 174 -3.61 -15.16 8.23
C LYS A 174 -3.74 -16.21 7.15
N ALA A 175 -2.89 -17.23 7.19
CA ALA A 175 -2.93 -18.34 6.26
C ALA A 175 -3.42 -19.64 6.92
N ASP A 176 -4.25 -20.39 6.21
CA ASP A 176 -4.66 -21.74 6.59
C ASP A 176 -3.96 -22.79 5.70
N GLY A 177 -3.32 -23.77 6.34
CA GLY A 177 -2.66 -24.88 5.66
C GLY A 177 -1.45 -24.53 4.78
N VAL A 178 -0.94 -23.29 4.82
CA VAL A 178 0.21 -22.83 4.03
C VAL A 178 1.05 -21.80 4.80
N ASP A 179 2.36 -21.78 4.54
CA ASP A 179 3.22 -20.66 4.94
C ASP A 179 2.91 -19.44 4.03
N PRO A 180 2.48 -18.29 4.58
CA PRO A 180 2.21 -17.10 3.78
C PRO A 180 3.38 -16.70 2.87
N LEU A 181 4.63 -16.77 3.35
CA LEU A 181 5.79 -16.34 2.57
C LEU A 181 6.08 -17.27 1.39
N ALA A 182 5.67 -18.54 1.46
CA ALA A 182 5.76 -19.47 0.33
C ALA A 182 4.87 -19.07 -0.86
N LEU A 183 3.92 -18.14 -0.66
CA LEU A 183 3.10 -17.59 -1.74
C LEU A 183 3.77 -16.42 -2.49
N ALA A 184 4.98 -16.00 -2.08
CA ALA A 184 5.72 -14.89 -2.70
C ALA A 184 5.95 -15.09 -4.21
N ASP A 185 6.25 -16.31 -4.65
CA ASP A 185 6.46 -16.63 -6.07
C ASP A 185 5.22 -16.38 -6.93
N LYS A 186 4.02 -16.45 -6.33
CA LYS A 186 2.75 -16.13 -7.00
C LYS A 186 2.43 -14.63 -6.92
N LEU A 187 2.77 -13.97 -5.81
CA LEU A 187 2.43 -12.57 -5.55
C LEU A 187 3.35 -11.56 -6.25
N VAL A 188 4.67 -11.77 -6.21
CA VAL A 188 5.67 -10.84 -6.76
C VAL A 188 5.47 -10.53 -8.25
N PRO A 189 5.10 -11.48 -9.13
CA PRO A 189 4.76 -11.18 -10.53
C PRO A 189 3.66 -10.12 -10.67
N VAL A 190 2.69 -10.08 -9.76
CA VAL A 190 1.57 -9.14 -9.81
C VAL A 190 1.98 -7.73 -9.33
N TYR A 191 2.96 -7.63 -8.42
CA TYR A 191 3.60 -6.33 -8.13
C TYR A 191 4.29 -5.75 -9.38
N ARG A 192 4.89 -6.59 -10.23
CA ARG A 192 5.46 -6.14 -11.51
C ARG A 192 4.39 -5.61 -12.46
N GLU A 193 3.20 -6.22 -12.49
CA GLU A 193 2.08 -5.75 -13.30
C GLU A 193 1.62 -4.36 -12.86
N LEU A 194 1.41 -4.15 -11.55
CA LEU A 194 1.12 -2.83 -10.98
C LEU A 194 2.22 -1.81 -11.33
N ALA A 195 3.49 -2.16 -11.12
CA ALA A 195 4.62 -1.29 -11.41
C ALA A 195 4.71 -0.93 -12.90
N THR A 196 4.40 -1.88 -13.78
CA THR A 196 4.35 -1.66 -15.24
C THR A 196 3.25 -0.66 -15.59
N ALA A 197 2.06 -0.80 -15.01
CA ALA A 197 0.95 0.12 -15.23
C ALA A 197 1.27 1.54 -14.72
N LEU A 198 1.90 1.64 -13.54
CA LEU A 198 2.38 2.91 -12.98
C LEU A 198 3.45 3.57 -13.87
N ALA A 199 4.44 2.80 -14.35
CA ALA A 199 5.46 3.30 -15.27
C ALA A 199 4.84 3.80 -16.58
N GLN A 200 3.85 3.09 -17.12
CA GLN A 200 3.11 3.51 -18.32
C GLN A 200 2.29 4.79 -18.09
N ALA A 201 1.73 4.97 -16.90
CA ALA A 201 1.08 6.22 -16.49
C ALA A 201 2.08 7.38 -16.27
N GLY A 202 3.38 7.07 -16.22
CA GLY A 202 4.46 8.04 -16.08
C GLY A 202 4.90 8.29 -14.64
N ALA A 203 4.66 7.35 -13.73
CA ALA A 203 5.31 7.34 -12.43
C ALA A 203 6.81 7.08 -12.61
N THR A 204 7.62 7.63 -11.71
CA THR A 204 9.08 7.46 -11.69
C THR A 204 9.54 6.63 -10.49
N TRP A 205 8.80 6.72 -9.38
CA TRP A 205 9.04 6.01 -8.14
C TRP A 205 7.83 5.15 -7.75
N LEU A 206 8.09 4.06 -7.03
CA LEU A 206 7.11 3.35 -6.22
C LEU A 206 7.68 3.17 -4.81
N GLN A 207 6.90 3.54 -3.80
CA GLN A 207 7.22 3.26 -2.41
C GLN A 207 6.61 1.91 -2.01
N LEU A 208 7.45 1.01 -1.52
CA LEU A 208 7.06 -0.25 -0.89
C LEU A 208 7.21 -0.11 0.62
N ASP A 209 6.10 -0.12 1.34
CA ASP A 209 6.10 -0.09 2.80
C ASP A 209 6.35 -1.51 3.32
N GLU A 210 7.54 -1.72 3.88
CA GLU A 210 8.01 -2.99 4.43
C GLU A 210 8.32 -2.96 5.94
N PRO A 211 7.39 -2.50 6.81
CA PRO A 211 7.61 -2.46 8.25
C PRO A 211 7.78 -3.83 8.91
N ALA A 212 7.36 -4.94 8.27
CA ALA A 212 7.61 -6.27 8.80
C ALA A 212 9.11 -6.59 8.94
N LEU A 213 9.98 -5.96 8.13
CA LEU A 213 11.43 -6.16 8.17
C LEU A 213 12.05 -5.79 9.53
N VAL A 214 11.46 -4.84 10.24
CA VAL A 214 11.96 -4.29 11.51
C VAL A 214 11.06 -4.64 12.68
N ALA A 215 10.04 -5.47 12.44
CA ALA A 215 9.17 -6.01 13.47
C ALA A 215 9.65 -7.39 13.91
N ASP A 216 9.45 -7.69 15.19
CA ASP A 216 9.65 -9.04 15.71
C ASP A 216 8.36 -9.83 15.48
N LEU A 217 8.31 -10.54 14.36
CA LEU A 217 7.19 -11.41 13.98
C LEU A 217 7.60 -12.88 14.13
N ASP A 218 6.74 -13.68 14.75
CA ASP A 218 6.97 -15.14 14.88
C ASP A 218 6.73 -15.91 13.58
N VAL A 219 6.09 -15.27 12.59
CA VAL A 219 5.62 -15.91 11.35
C VAL A 219 6.69 -16.08 10.29
N ALA A 220 7.85 -15.41 10.40
CA ALA A 220 8.93 -15.47 9.42
C ALA A 220 10.26 -15.05 10.02
N SER A 221 11.36 -15.62 9.53
CA SER A 221 12.69 -15.14 9.88
C SER A 221 13.01 -13.80 9.19
N PRO A 222 13.91 -12.96 9.76
CA PRO A 222 14.33 -11.73 9.12
C PRO A 222 14.92 -11.93 7.71
N GLN A 223 15.60 -13.06 7.49
CA GLN A 223 16.18 -13.42 6.21
C GLN A 223 15.12 -13.73 5.16
N GLU A 224 14.05 -14.42 5.53
CA GLU A 224 12.93 -14.72 4.61
C GLU A 224 12.18 -13.46 4.22
N LEU A 225 11.90 -12.58 5.19
CA LEU A 225 11.29 -11.27 4.92
C LEU A 225 12.15 -10.43 3.98
N ALA A 226 13.45 -10.33 4.23
CA ALA A 226 14.38 -9.61 3.37
C ALA A 226 14.43 -10.21 1.95
N ALA A 227 14.40 -11.55 1.82
CA ALA A 227 14.39 -12.20 0.51
C ALA A 227 13.14 -11.85 -0.31
N VAL A 228 11.96 -11.85 0.32
CA VAL A 228 10.69 -11.49 -0.35
C VAL A 228 10.67 -10.00 -0.69
N ALA A 229 11.10 -9.12 0.23
CA ALA A 229 11.17 -7.68 -0.01
C ALA A 229 12.12 -7.35 -1.18
N ALA A 230 13.29 -8.00 -1.23
CA ALA A 230 14.24 -7.87 -2.33
C ALA A 230 13.67 -8.36 -3.67
N ALA A 231 12.90 -9.46 -3.68
CA ALA A 231 12.23 -9.95 -4.88
C ALA A 231 11.18 -8.94 -5.39
N GLY A 232 10.37 -8.38 -4.47
CA GLY A 232 9.43 -7.31 -4.78
C GLY A 232 10.10 -6.07 -5.38
N ALA A 233 11.15 -5.56 -4.72
CA ALA A 233 11.91 -4.40 -5.20
C ALA A 233 12.51 -4.63 -6.60
N ARG A 234 13.12 -5.79 -6.83
CA ARG A 234 13.65 -6.16 -8.15
C ARG A 234 12.57 -6.21 -9.21
N ALA A 235 11.42 -6.81 -8.92
CA ALA A 235 10.28 -6.87 -9.83
C ALA A 235 9.79 -5.46 -10.23
N VAL A 236 9.74 -4.52 -9.29
CA VAL A 236 9.39 -3.12 -9.56
C VAL A 236 10.44 -2.43 -10.43
N ARG A 237 11.73 -2.65 -10.17
CA ARG A 237 12.83 -2.09 -10.98
C ARG A 237 12.86 -2.64 -12.40
N GLU A 238 12.57 -3.93 -12.57
CA GLU A 238 12.41 -4.56 -13.89
C GLU A 238 11.27 -3.93 -14.71
N ALA A 239 10.22 -3.43 -14.06
CA ALA A 239 9.15 -2.67 -14.70
C ALA A 239 9.54 -1.23 -15.07
N GLY A 240 10.73 -0.77 -14.67
CA GLY A 240 11.28 0.54 -15.02
C GLY A 240 11.05 1.65 -14.00
N LEU A 241 10.53 1.33 -12.81
CA LEU A 241 10.40 2.29 -11.70
C LEU A 241 11.61 2.24 -10.77
N GLN A 242 11.89 3.35 -10.11
CA GLN A 242 12.79 3.39 -8.96
C GLN A 242 12.03 3.00 -7.69
N VAL A 243 12.71 2.32 -6.76
CA VAL A 243 12.09 1.81 -5.53
C VAL A 243 12.56 2.61 -4.31
N LEU A 244 11.60 3.19 -3.60
CA LEU A 244 11.78 3.57 -2.20
C LEU A 244 11.26 2.43 -1.33
N LEU A 245 12.13 1.77 -0.58
CA LEU A 245 11.70 0.81 0.43
C LEU A 245 11.66 1.51 1.79
N ALA A 246 10.48 1.55 2.40
CA ALA A 246 10.26 2.18 3.69
C ALA A 246 10.11 1.14 4.79
N ALA A 247 11.03 1.12 5.75
CA ALA A 247 11.01 0.23 6.90
C ALA A 247 10.99 1.08 8.18
N GLY A 248 9.84 1.14 8.86
CA GLY A 248 9.62 2.04 9.99
C GLY A 248 9.05 1.35 11.23
N TYR A 249 8.87 2.15 12.28
CA TYR A 249 8.32 1.76 13.60
C TYR A 249 9.27 1.05 14.56
N GLY A 250 10.48 0.64 14.13
CA GLY A 250 11.43 -0.11 14.95
C GLY A 250 12.90 0.08 14.55
N GLU A 251 13.77 -0.73 15.17
CA GLU A 251 15.21 -0.74 14.89
C GLU A 251 15.49 -1.33 13.50
N SER A 252 16.11 -0.53 12.64
CA SER A 252 16.40 -0.91 11.26
C SER A 252 17.84 -1.40 11.05
N ALA A 253 18.76 -1.04 11.96
CA ALA A 253 20.13 -1.51 11.90
C ALA A 253 20.19 -3.05 12.06
N GLY A 254 20.93 -3.70 11.18
CA GLY A 254 21.06 -5.15 11.05
C GLY A 254 19.88 -5.83 10.34
N ARG A 255 18.87 -5.07 9.86
CA ARG A 255 17.65 -5.62 9.25
C ARG A 255 17.49 -5.27 7.77
N VAL A 256 18.02 -4.13 7.32
CA VAL A 256 17.73 -3.57 5.99
C VAL A 256 18.96 -3.43 5.09
N GLU A 257 20.17 -3.57 5.64
CA GLU A 257 21.43 -3.36 4.94
C GLU A 257 21.58 -4.27 3.73
N SER A 258 21.15 -5.53 3.84
CA SER A 258 21.22 -6.49 2.73
C SER A 258 20.34 -6.09 1.54
N LEU A 259 19.36 -5.20 1.73
CA LEU A 259 18.44 -4.74 0.69
C LEU A 259 18.98 -3.56 -0.11
N ALA A 260 20.06 -2.92 0.35
CA ALA A 260 20.59 -1.69 -0.27
C ALA A 260 20.99 -1.89 -1.75
N ALA A 261 21.33 -3.11 -2.16
CA ALA A 261 21.65 -3.43 -3.56
C ALA A 261 20.40 -3.59 -4.45
N ASP A 262 19.24 -3.89 -3.86
CA ASP A 262 18.01 -4.22 -4.56
C ASP A 262 17.10 -3.00 -4.77
N VAL A 263 17.29 -1.93 -4.00
CA VAL A 263 16.44 -0.71 -4.01
C VAL A 263 17.22 0.52 -4.48
N ASP A 264 16.51 1.59 -4.81
CA ASP A 264 17.11 2.88 -5.21
C ASP A 264 17.17 3.88 -4.04
N ALA A 265 16.32 3.70 -3.02
CA ALA A 265 16.34 4.45 -1.78
C ALA A 265 15.80 3.61 -0.61
N LEU A 266 16.37 3.82 0.58
CA LEU A 266 15.87 3.28 1.85
C LEU A 266 15.36 4.42 2.72
N ALA A 267 14.13 4.29 3.23
CA ALA A 267 13.61 5.13 4.29
C ALA A 267 13.54 4.33 5.59
N VAL A 268 14.22 4.83 6.62
CA VAL A 268 14.35 4.19 7.93
C VAL A 268 13.90 5.11 9.05
N ASP A 269 13.41 4.54 10.14
CA ASP A 269 13.00 5.28 11.33
C ASP A 269 14.20 5.58 12.24
N LEU A 270 14.69 6.82 12.21
CA LEU A 270 15.76 7.31 13.09
C LEU A 270 15.24 8.00 14.37
N VAL A 271 13.93 7.96 14.60
CA VAL A 271 13.32 8.42 15.86
C VAL A 271 13.27 7.25 16.85
N ARG A 272 12.92 6.06 16.37
CA ARG A 272 12.82 4.82 17.16
C ARG A 272 13.98 3.85 16.95
N GLY A 273 14.66 3.93 15.81
CA GLY A 273 15.80 3.09 15.48
C GLY A 273 17.09 3.88 15.31
N SER A 274 18.17 3.14 15.04
CA SER A 274 19.50 3.66 14.78
C SER A 274 19.77 3.74 13.27
N LEU A 275 20.77 4.51 12.87
CA LEU A 275 21.20 4.59 11.47
C LEU A 275 21.87 3.26 11.05
N PRO A 276 21.38 2.56 10.01
CA PRO A 276 22.02 1.35 9.48
C PRO A 276 23.41 1.62 8.89
N GLU A 277 24.28 0.61 8.90
CA GLU A 277 25.60 0.66 8.26
C GLU A 277 25.50 0.16 6.81
N ILE A 278 25.23 1.07 5.87
CA ILE A 278 25.07 0.79 4.42
C ILE A 278 26.39 0.87 3.66
#